data_AF-A0A0M4BW91-F1
#
_entry.id   AF-A0A0M4BW91-F1
#
_cell.length_a   1.000
_cell.length_b   1.000
_cell.length_c   1.000
_cell.angle_alpha   90.00
_cell.angle_beta   90.00
_cell.angle_gamma   90.00
#
_symmetry.space_group_name_H-M   'P 1'
#
loop_
_entity.id
_entity.type
_entity.pdbx_description
1 polymer ?
#
loop_
_entity_poly.entity_id
_entity_poly.type
_entity_poly.pdbx_seq_one_letter_code
_entity_poly.pdbx_strand_id
1 'polypeptide(L)'
;MKKSVLLASAAIMMCYFTSCSGGKKTEEAAAPAEEAKTEAAVPEYKLMNDLPTVDLSTFPKDADGKVTLFDGKSFNGWRGYGRTDVPAAWEVVDGTIHIKGS
;
A
#
# COMPACT_ATOMS: atom_id res chain seq x y z
N MET A 1 7.66 49.01 -35.77
CA MET A 1 8.25 48.87 -34.42
C MET A 1 8.26 47.38 -34.09
N LYS A 2 9.43 46.82 -33.83
CA LYS A 2 9.77 45.42 -34.04
C LYS A 2 10.27 44.79 -32.74
N LYS A 3 9.61 43.70 -32.33
CA LYS A 3 10.16 42.55 -31.59
C LYS A 3 10.91 42.86 -30.27
N SER A 4 10.22 43.09 -29.16
CA SER A 4 10.87 43.10 -27.83
C SER A 4 9.95 42.81 -26.62
N VAL A 5 8.88 42.03 -26.76
CA VAL A 5 8.03 41.67 -25.59
C VAL A 5 7.74 40.17 -25.57
N LEU A 6 8.80 39.37 -25.50
CA LEU A 6 8.75 37.93 -25.27
C LEU A 6 10.09 37.57 -24.62
N LEU A 7 10.22 37.78 -23.30
CA LEU A 7 11.30 37.29 -22.42
C LEU A 7 11.13 37.96 -21.04
N ALA A 8 10.16 37.49 -20.22
CA ALA A 8 10.16 37.65 -18.76
C ALA A 8 8.84 37.17 -18.13
N SER A 9 8.57 35.86 -18.15
CA SER A 9 7.53 35.29 -17.26
C SER A 9 7.76 33.81 -16.89
N ALA A 10 8.95 33.27 -17.15
CA ALA A 10 9.37 31.96 -16.66
C ALA A 10 10.25 32.12 -15.41
N ALA A 11 9.69 32.62 -14.30
CA ALA A 11 10.45 32.74 -13.04
C ALA A 11 9.59 32.73 -11.76
N ILE A 12 8.33 32.29 -11.80
CA ILE A 12 7.49 32.22 -10.59
C ILE A 12 6.71 30.90 -10.58
N MET A 13 7.42 29.78 -10.49
CA MET A 13 6.83 28.48 -10.14
C MET A 13 7.87 27.55 -9.51
N MET A 14 8.64 28.03 -8.53
CA MET A 14 9.63 27.21 -7.79
C MET A 14 9.81 27.65 -6.33
N CYS A 15 8.73 27.85 -5.58
CA CYS A 15 8.84 28.17 -4.14
C CYS A 15 7.76 27.48 -3.27
N TYR A 16 7.52 26.17 -3.43
CA TYR A 16 6.60 25.44 -2.55
C TYR A 16 7.14 24.12 -1.95
N PHE A 17 8.46 23.93 -1.88
CA PHE A 17 9.04 22.73 -1.23
C PHE A 17 10.16 23.02 -0.23
N THR A 18 9.99 24.03 0.61
CA THR A 18 10.87 24.25 1.76
C THR A 18 10.06 24.59 3.01
N SER A 19 9.39 23.58 3.54
CA SER A 19 8.90 23.59 4.92
C SER A 19 9.38 22.31 5.60
N CYS A 20 9.92 22.48 6.81
CA CYS A 20 10.54 21.51 7.71
C CYS A 20 12.02 21.18 7.47
N SER A 21 12.90 22.09 7.89
CA SER A 21 13.92 21.75 8.90
C SER A 21 14.56 23.04 9.44
N GLY A 22 14.26 23.34 10.71
CA GLY A 22 14.89 24.45 11.42
C GLY A 22 16.25 24.04 11.98
N GLY A 23 17.24 24.92 11.80
CA GLY A 23 18.23 25.20 12.85
C GLY A 23 19.69 24.75 12.68
N LYS A 24 20.47 25.59 11.96
CA LYS A 24 21.75 26.25 12.41
C LYS A 24 23.12 25.51 12.29
N LYS A 25 23.92 26.00 11.31
CA LYS A 25 25.40 26.34 11.25
C LYS A 25 26.44 25.27 11.66
N THR A 26 27.59 25.00 11.00
CA THR A 26 28.55 25.80 10.20
C THR A 26 29.49 24.83 9.41
N GLU A 27 29.75 25.16 8.14
CA GLU A 27 31.00 25.10 7.34
C GLU A 27 31.87 23.82 7.16
N GLU A 28 32.14 23.61 5.86
CA GLU A 28 33.34 23.09 5.17
C GLU A 28 33.55 21.60 4.80
N ALA A 29 33.74 21.46 3.48
CA ALA A 29 34.65 20.58 2.74
C ALA A 29 34.31 19.09 2.55
N ALA A 30 33.82 18.83 1.33
CA ALA A 30 34.33 17.86 0.34
C ALA A 30 34.50 16.38 0.73
N ALA A 31 33.65 15.54 0.14
CA ALA A 31 34.00 14.50 -0.86
C ALA A 31 32.87 13.45 -0.92
N PRO A 32 32.59 12.86 -2.10
CA PRO A 32 31.40 12.05 -2.31
C PRO A 32 31.58 10.69 -1.62
N ALA A 33 30.86 10.47 -0.53
CA ALA A 33 30.66 9.13 0.00
C ALA A 33 29.52 8.49 -0.80
N GLU A 34 29.87 7.44 -1.52
CA GLU A 34 28.94 6.52 -2.17
C GLU A 34 27.67 6.33 -1.35
N GLU A 35 26.52 6.57 -1.99
CA GLU A 35 25.25 6.07 -1.52
C GLU A 35 25.34 4.55 -1.47
N ALA A 36 25.71 4.03 -0.29
CA ALA A 36 25.43 2.67 0.08
C ALA A 36 23.91 2.51 0.02
N LYS A 37 23.43 1.98 -1.10
CA LYS A 37 22.07 1.49 -1.27
C LYS A 37 21.86 0.41 -0.21
N THR A 38 21.32 0.82 0.94
CA THR A 38 20.82 -0.09 1.96
C THR A 38 19.73 -0.94 1.31
N GLU A 39 20.10 -2.14 0.94
CA GLU A 39 19.20 -3.19 0.50
C GLU A 39 18.29 -3.50 1.70
N ALA A 40 17.02 -3.09 1.61
CA ALA A 40 16.05 -3.38 2.64
C ALA A 40 15.95 -4.90 2.80
N ALA A 41 16.30 -5.40 3.99
CA ALA A 41 16.21 -6.82 4.30
C ALA A 41 14.78 -7.31 4.03
N VAL A 42 14.66 -8.36 3.21
CA VAL A 42 13.38 -9.02 2.93
C VAL A 42 12.87 -9.61 4.25
N PRO A 43 11.65 -9.25 4.71
CA PRO A 43 11.13 -9.79 5.95
C PRO A 43 10.95 -11.31 5.85
N GLU A 44 11.40 -12.03 6.88
CA GLU A 44 11.14 -13.46 7.01
C GLU A 44 9.63 -13.68 7.28
N TYR A 45 8.96 -14.48 6.45
CA TYR A 45 7.55 -14.82 6.62
C TYR A 45 7.40 -16.28 7.06
N LYS A 46 6.46 -16.53 7.99
CA LYS A 46 6.13 -17.88 8.45
C LYS A 46 4.87 -18.39 7.76
N LEU A 47 4.99 -19.53 7.08
CA LEU A 47 3.85 -20.24 6.50
C LEU A 47 3.10 -21.02 7.59
N MET A 48 1.77 -20.90 7.60
CA MET A 48 0.89 -21.57 8.55
C MET A 48 0.35 -22.86 7.93
N ASN A 49 1.20 -23.87 7.79
CA ASN A 49 0.88 -25.11 7.06
C ASN A 49 -0.16 -25.99 7.76
N ASP A 50 -0.37 -25.80 9.06
CA ASP A 50 -1.28 -26.63 9.88
C ASP A 50 -2.73 -26.09 9.91
N LEU A 51 -3.00 -24.99 9.20
CA LEU A 51 -4.34 -24.38 9.15
C LEU A 51 -5.09 -24.81 7.89
N PRO A 52 -6.44 -24.83 7.93
CA PRO A 52 -7.25 -25.14 6.76
C PRO A 52 -6.86 -24.28 5.55
N THR A 53 -6.67 -24.96 4.43
CA THR A 53 -6.47 -24.36 3.11
C THR A 53 -7.74 -24.52 2.28
N VAL A 54 -7.83 -23.73 1.22
CA VAL A 54 -9.03 -23.61 0.39
C VAL A 54 -8.64 -23.92 -1.04
N ASP A 55 -9.41 -24.78 -1.71
CA ASP A 55 -9.25 -25.03 -3.13
C ASP A 55 -9.91 -23.90 -3.94
N LEU A 56 -9.10 -23.01 -4.51
CA LEU A 56 -9.57 -21.89 -5.34
C LEU A 56 -10.17 -22.34 -6.68
N SER A 57 -9.99 -23.60 -7.09
CA SER A 57 -10.57 -24.12 -8.33
C SER A 57 -12.10 -24.21 -8.27
N THR A 58 -12.66 -24.34 -7.08
CA THR A 58 -14.11 -24.43 -6.86
C THR A 58 -14.79 -23.07 -6.83
N PHE A 59 -14.03 -21.98 -6.84
CA PHE A 59 -14.56 -20.62 -6.76
C PHE A 59 -14.96 -20.11 -8.15
N PRO A 60 -16.04 -19.30 -8.25
CA PRO A 60 -16.44 -18.71 -9.51
C PRO A 60 -15.34 -17.84 -10.11
N LYS A 61 -15.23 -17.87 -11.44
CA LYS A 61 -14.32 -17.03 -12.21
C LYS A 61 -15.09 -16.23 -13.25
N ASP A 62 -14.67 -14.99 -13.48
CA ASP A 62 -15.16 -14.21 -14.60
C ASP A 62 -14.52 -14.66 -15.93
N ALA A 63 -14.91 -14.03 -17.05
CA ALA A 63 -14.39 -14.34 -18.37
C ALA A 63 -12.88 -14.08 -18.53
N ASP A 64 -12.31 -13.22 -17.68
CA ASP A 64 -10.88 -12.92 -17.64
C ASP A 64 -10.13 -13.88 -16.69
N GLY A 65 -10.85 -14.81 -16.04
CA GLY A 65 -10.30 -15.77 -15.09
C GLY A 65 -10.11 -15.23 -13.67
N LYS A 66 -10.64 -14.05 -13.32
CA LYS A 66 -10.54 -13.51 -11.96
C LYS A 66 -11.44 -14.29 -11.01
N VAL A 67 -10.86 -14.76 -9.90
CA VAL A 67 -11.57 -15.53 -8.88
C VAL A 67 -12.38 -14.60 -7.98
N THR A 68 -13.67 -14.88 -7.83
CA THR A 68 -14.51 -14.19 -6.85
C THR A 68 -14.28 -14.79 -5.47
N LEU A 69 -13.53 -14.08 -4.62
CA LEU A 69 -13.16 -14.55 -3.27
C LEU A 69 -14.27 -14.37 -2.21
N PHE A 70 -15.26 -13.53 -2.50
CA PHE A 70 -16.40 -13.31 -1.61
C PHE A 70 -17.68 -13.26 -2.43
N ASP A 71 -18.64 -14.10 -2.04
CA ASP A 71 -19.91 -14.32 -2.75
C ASP A 71 -21.03 -13.38 -2.28
N GLY A 72 -20.76 -12.50 -1.30
CA GLY A 72 -21.76 -11.63 -0.68
C GLY A 72 -22.65 -12.33 0.35
N LYS A 73 -22.40 -13.59 0.70
CA LYS A 73 -23.33 -14.43 1.47
C LYS A 73 -22.67 -15.20 2.60
N SER A 74 -21.44 -15.67 2.38
CA SER A 74 -20.78 -16.63 3.26
C SER A 74 -19.32 -16.29 3.49
N PHE A 75 -18.77 -16.85 4.57
CA PHE A 75 -17.34 -16.85 4.84
C PHE A 75 -16.62 -18.04 4.22
N ASN A 76 -17.15 -18.61 3.13
CA ASN A 76 -16.48 -19.71 2.43
C ASN A 76 -15.09 -19.25 1.97
N GLY A 77 -14.07 -19.96 2.45
CA GLY A 77 -12.68 -19.62 2.19
C GLY A 77 -12.05 -18.63 3.16
N TRP A 78 -12.80 -18.14 4.16
CA TRP A 78 -12.34 -17.17 5.15
C TRP A 78 -12.21 -17.82 6.54
N ARG A 79 -11.24 -17.32 7.30
CA ARG A 79 -11.00 -17.66 8.71
C ARG A 79 -10.27 -16.50 9.38
N GLY A 80 -10.27 -16.48 10.70
CA GLY A 80 -9.46 -15.54 11.48
C GLY A 80 -7.96 -15.79 11.26
N TYR A 81 -7.17 -14.72 11.39
CA TYR A 81 -5.72 -14.82 11.40
C TYR A 81 -5.26 -15.76 12.52
N GLY A 82 -4.43 -16.76 12.20
CA GLY A 82 -3.97 -17.78 13.15
C GLY A 82 -5.05 -18.71 13.71
N ARG A 83 -6.26 -18.71 13.12
CA ARG A 83 -7.41 -19.50 13.59
C ARG A 83 -7.94 -20.41 12.49
N THR A 84 -8.75 -21.39 12.89
CA THR A 84 -9.48 -22.31 11.99
C THR A 84 -10.92 -21.86 11.72
N ASP A 85 -11.44 -20.91 12.51
CA ASP A 85 -12.80 -20.39 12.47
C ASP A 85 -12.84 -18.89 12.14
N VAL A 86 -14.01 -18.37 11.79
CA VAL A 86 -14.25 -16.93 11.62
C VAL A 86 -14.64 -16.34 12.98
N PRO A 87 -13.96 -15.29 13.49
CA PRO A 87 -14.33 -14.68 14.77
C PRO A 87 -15.75 -14.10 14.75
N ALA A 88 -16.49 -14.25 15.86
CA ALA A 88 -17.91 -13.88 15.96
C ALA A 88 -18.22 -12.38 15.77
N ALA A 89 -17.21 -11.52 15.83
CA ALA A 89 -17.36 -10.09 15.54
C ALA A 89 -17.59 -9.83 14.04
N TRP A 90 -17.19 -10.76 13.16
CA TRP A 90 -17.40 -10.65 11.73
C TRP A 90 -18.76 -11.19 11.33
N GLU A 91 -19.42 -10.49 10.43
CA GLU A 91 -20.71 -10.85 9.88
C GLU A 91 -20.81 -10.50 8.38
N VAL A 92 -21.71 -11.18 7.70
CA VAL A 92 -22.10 -10.83 6.33
C VAL A 92 -23.42 -10.08 6.39
N VAL A 93 -23.41 -8.80 6.02
CA VAL A 93 -24.59 -7.92 6.05
C VAL A 93 -24.68 -7.21 4.71
N ASP A 94 -25.86 -7.29 4.08
CA ASP A 94 -26.18 -6.62 2.80
C ASP A 94 -25.14 -6.85 1.70
N GLY A 95 -24.62 -8.08 1.58
CA GLY A 95 -23.63 -8.41 0.56
C GLY A 95 -22.20 -7.98 0.91
N THR A 96 -21.92 -7.58 2.15
CA THR A 96 -20.61 -7.09 2.60
C THR A 96 -20.10 -7.86 3.81
N ILE A 97 -18.77 -7.96 3.94
CA ILE A 97 -18.14 -8.40 5.19
C ILE A 97 -18.03 -7.19 6.12
N HIS A 98 -18.66 -7.28 7.28
CA HIS A 98 -18.70 -6.24 8.31
C HIS A 98 -18.07 -6.77 9.60
N ILE A 99 -17.35 -5.90 10.33
CA ILE A 99 -16.91 -6.18 11.70
C ILE A 99 -17.71 -5.31 12.65
N LYS A 100 -18.39 -5.95 13.61
CA LYS A 100 -19.02 -5.27 14.72
C LYS A 100 -17.94 -4.61 15.56
N GLY A 101 -17.82 -3.29 15.43
CA GLY A 101 -17.03 -2.48 16.35
C GLY A 101 -17.54 -2.63 17.79
N SER A 102 -16.66 -2.38 18.76
CA SER A 102 -17.00 -2.36 20.18
C SER A 102 -17.80 -1.13 20.57
#